data_AF-A0A9D8TMW6-F1
#
_entry.id   AF-A0A9D8TMW6-F1
#
_cell.length_a   1.000
_cell.length_b   1.000
_cell.length_c   1.000
_cell.angle_alpha   90.00
_cell.angle_beta   90.00
_cell.angle_gamma   90.00
#
_symmetry.space_group_name_H-M   'P 1'
#
loop_
_entity.id
_entity.type
_entity.pdbx_description
1 polymer ?
#
loop_
_entity_poly.entity_id
_entity_poly.type
_entity_poly.pdbx_seq_one_letter_code
_entity_poly.pdbx_strand_id
1 'polypeptide(L)'
;MKRLILHISALFALTSCVQQNRMPDVHILHDTVRDTVYLPMPDSDAKGTDAKAEETQSVVVKEGETSKFDGLTCKEYDATFGKVYDEVTEFRRELRIVYPIEYDDMVILSKIQKKVLDATGLNSDNPDIKSNITNTIESDFNDYKEEEASPLPEDGPHLSNTLYMQGSIDFFNGKILCYKTYMEAYTGGAHGYNSYNYIVFDMTDGSVISASDIFNEGYKNGLSKILRDRAKTTNNWSEEELISYIDSPDEIEASDIFGISNDSITFVYNPYAIGPYSTGIVKISVPFDEIKEFLKDDKVHILPIE
;
A
#
# COMPACT_ATOMS: atom_id res chain seq x y z
N MET A 1 -29.87 51.50 0.68
CA MET A 1 -28.97 50.62 -0.08
C MET A 1 -28.46 49.53 0.86
N LYS A 2 -28.84 48.26 0.60
CA LYS A 2 -28.34 46.96 1.15
C LYS A 2 -28.36 46.81 2.69
N ARG A 3 -28.81 45.74 3.36
CA ARG A 3 -29.44 44.41 3.12
C ARG A 3 -29.81 43.94 4.56
N LEU A 4 -31.07 43.66 4.94
CA LEU A 4 -31.73 42.33 5.02
C LEU A 4 -30.72 41.15 5.19
N ILE A 5 -30.69 40.38 6.27
CA ILE A 5 -31.52 39.17 6.58
C ILE A 5 -31.06 38.70 7.99
N LEU A 6 -31.93 38.68 9.01
CA LEU A 6 -32.70 37.55 9.55
C LEU A 6 -31.89 36.35 10.08
N HIS A 7 -31.77 36.26 11.41
CA HIS A 7 -31.47 35.04 12.16
C HIS A 7 -32.77 34.23 12.32
N ILE A 8 -32.79 32.97 11.87
CA ILE A 8 -33.81 31.98 12.24
C ILE A 8 -33.15 30.64 12.53
N SER A 9 -33.43 30.15 13.72
CA SER A 9 -33.23 28.79 14.22
C SER A 9 -34.20 27.83 13.55
N ALA A 10 -33.80 26.60 13.21
CA ALA A 10 -34.74 25.50 13.02
C ALA A 10 -34.10 24.13 13.25
N LEU A 11 -34.66 23.45 14.24
CA LEU A 11 -34.62 22.03 14.53
C LEU A 11 -35.51 21.29 13.49
N PHE A 12 -35.07 20.17 12.91
CA PHE A 12 -36.00 19.15 12.38
C PHE A 12 -35.36 17.76 12.43
N ALA A 13 -35.96 16.90 13.25
CA ALA A 13 -35.89 15.46 13.13
C ALA A 13 -36.88 15.00 12.05
N LEU A 14 -36.47 14.04 11.21
CA LEU A 14 -37.41 13.16 10.50
C LEU A 14 -36.79 11.76 10.42
N THR A 15 -37.47 10.84 11.10
CA THR A 15 -37.43 9.40 10.93
C THR A 15 -37.94 9.01 9.55
N SER A 16 -37.27 8.07 8.88
CA SER A 16 -37.94 7.10 8.01
C SER A 16 -37.15 5.80 7.96
N CYS A 17 -37.79 4.78 8.50
CA CYS A 17 -37.48 3.36 8.41
C CYS A 17 -37.30 2.94 6.94
N VAL A 18 -36.16 2.34 6.61
CA VAL A 18 -36.02 1.36 5.53
C VAL A 18 -35.28 0.18 6.14
N GLN A 19 -35.97 -0.96 6.23
CA GLN A 19 -35.37 -2.26 6.53
C GLN A 19 -34.29 -2.54 5.48
N GLN A 20 -33.02 -2.36 5.84
CA GLN A 20 -31.93 -3.05 5.17
C GLN A 20 -31.75 -4.39 5.87
N ASN A 21 -31.97 -5.46 5.10
CA ASN A 21 -31.50 -6.79 5.43
C ASN A 21 -30.02 -6.69 5.85
N ARG A 22 -29.70 -7.23 7.02
CA ARG A 22 -28.32 -7.44 7.48
C ARG A 22 -27.60 -8.28 6.43
N MET A 23 -26.66 -7.66 5.71
CA MET A 23 -25.54 -8.34 5.07
C MET A 23 -24.34 -8.31 6.04
N PRO A 24 -23.46 -9.32 6.02
CA PRO A 24 -22.36 -9.43 6.96
C PRO A 24 -21.40 -8.23 6.86
N ASP A 25 -20.82 -7.87 8.00
CA ASP A 25 -20.06 -6.65 8.25
C ASP A 25 -18.95 -6.40 7.21
N VAL A 26 -19.17 -5.40 6.34
CA VAL A 26 -18.15 -4.89 5.42
C VAL A 26 -17.30 -3.87 6.18
N HIS A 27 -16.09 -4.26 6.58
CA HIS A 27 -15.12 -3.37 7.19
C HIS A 27 -14.15 -2.83 6.12
N ILE A 28 -14.46 -1.64 5.58
CA ILE A 28 -13.48 -0.86 4.81
C ILE A 28 -12.66 -0.07 5.84
N LEU A 29 -11.40 -0.43 6.05
CA LEU A 29 -10.48 0.41 6.82
C LEU A 29 -10.13 1.63 5.97
N HIS A 30 -10.42 2.82 6.50
CA HIS A 30 -10.16 4.07 5.79
C HIS A 30 -8.67 4.25 5.50
N ASP A 31 -8.32 4.41 4.22
CA ASP A 31 -7.02 4.88 3.75
C ASP A 31 -6.68 6.21 4.43
N THR A 32 -5.86 6.17 5.48
CA THR A 32 -5.14 7.37 5.93
C THR A 32 -3.81 7.40 5.18
N VAL A 33 -3.89 7.61 3.86
CA VAL A 33 -2.73 8.00 3.08
C VAL A 33 -2.23 9.30 3.69
N ARG A 34 -0.96 9.34 4.07
CA ARG A 34 -0.30 10.58 4.43
C ARG A 34 -0.42 11.47 3.18
N ASP A 35 -1.25 12.51 3.22
CA ASP A 35 -1.21 13.58 2.22
C ASP A 35 0.17 14.24 2.36
N THR A 36 1.20 13.67 1.73
CA THR A 36 2.55 14.22 1.73
C THR A 36 2.56 15.40 0.78
N VAL A 37 2.32 16.58 1.35
CA VAL A 37 2.84 17.83 0.80
C VAL A 37 4.34 17.65 0.65
N TYR A 38 4.83 17.73 -0.59
CA TYR A 38 6.25 17.81 -0.91
C TYR A 38 6.87 18.93 -0.05
N LEU A 39 7.65 18.58 0.96
CA LEU A 39 8.42 19.58 1.69
C LEU A 39 9.60 19.96 0.78
N PRO A 40 9.70 21.21 0.31
CA PRO A 40 10.87 21.65 -0.44
C PRO A 40 12.11 21.50 0.43
N MET A 41 13.21 21.05 -0.16
CA MET A 41 14.51 21.00 0.51
C MET A 41 14.87 22.39 1.06
N PRO A 42 15.40 22.52 2.29
CA PRO A 42 15.91 23.79 2.79
C PRO A 42 17.16 24.24 2.01
N ASP A 43 17.26 25.56 1.78
CA ASP A 43 18.40 26.21 1.11
C ASP A 43 19.75 25.88 1.79
N SER A 44 20.78 25.64 0.97
CA SER A 44 22.10 25.08 1.29
C SER A 44 23.05 25.93 2.17
N ASP A 45 22.57 26.97 2.85
CA ASP A 45 23.45 28.02 3.41
C ASP A 45 23.54 28.07 4.96
N ALA A 46 23.05 27.05 5.68
CA ALA A 46 23.16 26.99 7.13
C ALA A 46 24.44 26.26 7.59
N LYS A 47 25.35 26.99 8.24
CA LYS A 47 26.58 26.42 8.82
C LYS A 47 26.28 25.63 10.09
N GLY A 48 26.69 24.36 10.09
CA GLY A 48 26.50 23.40 11.18
C GLY A 48 27.11 23.82 12.52
N THR A 49 26.43 23.40 13.58
CA THR A 49 26.96 23.41 14.95
C THR A 49 27.03 21.98 15.47
N ASP A 50 28.18 21.61 16.04
CA ASP A 50 28.47 20.32 16.65
C ASP A 50 27.39 19.88 17.66
N ALA A 51 26.52 18.96 17.25
CA ALA A 51 25.61 18.26 18.14
C ALA A 51 26.22 16.90 18.50
N LYS A 52 26.58 16.75 19.78
CA LYS A 52 27.01 15.48 20.36
C LYS A 52 25.91 14.43 20.19
N ALA A 53 26.25 13.27 19.64
CA ALA A 53 25.37 12.11 19.60
C ALA A 53 25.07 11.63 21.03
N GLU A 54 23.87 11.96 21.54
CA GLU A 54 23.31 11.41 22.77
C GLU A 54 22.32 10.26 22.47
N GLU A 55 22.43 9.24 23.33
CA GLU A 55 21.55 8.10 23.61
C GLU A 55 21.23 7.09 22.48
N THR A 56 21.60 5.83 22.76
CA THR A 56 21.13 4.63 22.07
C THR A 56 19.61 4.50 22.25
N GLN A 57 18.85 5.13 21.37
CA GLN A 57 17.44 4.80 21.20
C GLN A 57 17.37 3.31 20.79
N SER A 58 16.73 2.47 21.60
CA SER A 58 16.41 1.10 21.21
C SER A 58 15.16 1.12 20.31
N VAL A 59 15.03 0.16 19.39
CA VAL A 59 13.80 0.00 18.61
C VAL A 59 12.65 -0.35 19.56
N VAL A 60 11.53 0.37 19.46
CA VAL A 60 10.32 0.11 20.26
C VAL A 60 9.18 -0.24 19.33
N VAL A 61 8.67 -1.46 19.44
CA VAL A 61 7.48 -1.93 18.73
C VAL A 61 6.26 -1.73 19.62
N LYS A 62 5.31 -0.91 19.17
CA LYS A 62 4.02 -0.66 19.82
C LYS A 62 2.97 -1.58 19.22
N GLU A 63 2.11 -2.14 20.05
CA GLU A 63 0.89 -2.81 19.61
C GLU A 63 -0.24 -1.80 19.51
N GLY A 64 -0.93 -1.80 18.38
CA GLY A 64 -2.10 -0.96 18.09
C GLY A 64 -3.41 -1.74 18.24
N GLU A 65 -4.38 -1.37 17.41
CA GLU A 65 -5.72 -1.92 17.45
C GLU A 65 -5.74 -3.40 17.03
N THR A 66 -6.73 -4.14 17.54
CA THR A 66 -7.01 -5.52 17.14
C THR A 66 -8.29 -5.50 16.31
N SER A 67 -8.14 -5.87 15.03
CA SER A 67 -9.24 -5.95 14.07
C SER A 67 -9.72 -7.38 13.97
N LYS A 68 -11.02 -7.59 14.10
CA LYS A 68 -11.66 -8.90 13.97
C LYS A 68 -12.56 -8.92 12.75
N PHE A 69 -12.32 -9.90 11.90
CA PHE A 69 -13.14 -10.24 10.75
C PHE A 69 -13.77 -11.62 10.99
N ASP A 70 -14.57 -12.10 10.05
CA ASP A 70 -15.15 -13.45 10.11
C ASP A 70 -14.03 -14.52 10.17
N GLY A 71 -13.79 -15.08 11.36
CA GLY A 71 -12.73 -16.05 11.63
C GLY A 71 -11.29 -15.51 11.69
N LEU A 72 -10.97 -14.37 11.05
CA LEU A 72 -9.62 -13.79 11.01
C LEU A 72 -9.46 -12.67 12.05
N THR A 73 -8.45 -12.77 12.91
CA THR A 73 -8.04 -11.66 13.80
C THR A 73 -6.67 -11.15 13.41
N CYS A 74 -6.56 -9.84 13.26
CA CYS A 74 -5.31 -9.13 13.00
C CYS A 74 -5.00 -8.14 14.12
N LYS A 75 -3.71 -7.81 14.29
CA LYS A 75 -3.26 -6.77 15.21
C LYS A 75 -2.28 -5.84 14.52
N GLU A 76 -2.39 -4.56 14.82
CA GLU A 76 -1.45 -3.54 14.35
C GLU A 76 -0.16 -3.52 15.16
N TYR A 77 0.95 -3.34 14.46
CA TYR A 77 2.28 -3.16 15.04
C TYR A 77 2.94 -1.94 14.39
N ASP A 78 3.30 -0.97 15.23
CA ASP A 78 3.97 0.25 14.81
C ASP A 78 5.38 0.31 15.39
N ALA A 79 6.37 0.57 14.55
CA ALA A 79 7.73 0.85 14.97
C ALA A 79 8.27 2.07 14.23
N THR A 80 8.87 2.99 14.98
CA THR A 80 9.60 4.13 14.42
C THR A 80 10.95 4.19 15.08
N PHE A 81 11.99 4.22 14.27
CA PHE A 81 13.37 4.37 14.71
C PHE A 81 14.09 5.29 13.74
N GLY A 82 14.89 6.21 14.27
CA GLY A 82 15.72 7.03 13.43
C GLY A 82 16.79 7.78 14.20
N LYS A 83 17.81 8.22 13.48
CA LYS A 83 18.87 9.09 13.99
C LYS A 83 19.08 10.23 13.01
N VAL A 84 19.14 11.43 13.54
CA VAL A 84 19.49 12.64 12.79
C VAL A 84 20.93 12.99 13.18
N TYR A 85 21.80 13.13 12.19
CA TYR A 85 23.21 13.46 12.41
C TYR A 85 23.47 14.95 12.19
N ASP A 86 22.83 15.54 11.18
CA ASP A 86 22.82 16.97 10.88
C ASP A 86 21.51 17.34 10.14
N GLU A 87 21.42 18.55 9.59
CA GLU A 87 20.21 19.06 8.92
C GLU A 87 19.79 18.27 7.67
N VAL A 88 20.70 17.49 7.08
CA VAL A 88 20.53 16.85 5.76
C VAL A 88 20.84 15.34 5.79
N THR A 89 21.40 14.83 6.89
CA THR A 89 21.77 13.43 7.10
C THR A 89 20.91 12.80 8.20
N GLU A 90 20.03 11.87 7.80
CA GLU A 90 19.24 11.08 8.74
C GLU A 90 19.13 9.61 8.30
N PHE A 91 19.01 8.73 9.29
CA PHE A 91 18.50 7.38 9.08
C PHE A 91 17.11 7.30 9.70
N ARG A 92 16.13 6.75 8.97
CA ARG A 92 14.77 6.57 9.48
C ARG A 92 14.13 5.28 8.96
N ARG A 93 13.49 4.54 9.85
CA ARG A 93 12.59 3.41 9.57
C ARG A 93 11.26 3.65 10.28
N GLU A 94 10.18 3.58 9.54
CA GLU A 94 8.82 3.62 10.05
C GLU A 94 8.04 2.45 9.46
N LEU A 95 7.68 1.48 10.29
CA LEU A 95 6.92 0.29 9.91
C LEU A 95 5.57 0.33 10.60
N ARG A 96 4.48 0.14 9.85
CA ARG A 96 3.11 0.03 10.35
C ARG A 96 2.44 -1.20 9.74
N ILE A 97 2.35 -2.30 10.48
CA ILE A 97 1.97 -3.60 9.95
C ILE A 97 0.71 -4.12 10.64
N VAL A 98 -0.35 -4.34 9.88
CA VAL A 98 -1.52 -5.13 10.32
C VAL A 98 -1.19 -6.61 10.13
N TYR A 99 -0.88 -7.32 11.21
CA TYR A 99 -0.42 -8.71 11.16
C TYR A 99 -1.52 -9.70 11.56
N PRO A 100 -1.80 -10.75 10.77
CA PRO A 100 -2.70 -11.84 11.15
C PRO A 100 -2.17 -12.60 12.38
N ILE A 101 -2.96 -12.65 13.46
CA ILE A 101 -2.57 -13.31 14.72
C ILE A 101 -3.41 -14.56 15.03
N GLU A 102 -4.61 -14.68 14.47
CA GLU A 102 -5.51 -15.81 14.72
C GLU A 102 -6.38 -16.07 13.49
N TYR A 103 -6.54 -17.35 13.14
CA TYR A 103 -7.48 -17.86 12.15
C TYR A 103 -7.77 -19.34 12.44
N ASP A 104 -8.97 -19.82 12.13
CA ASP A 104 -9.43 -21.17 12.47
C ASP A 104 -8.50 -22.26 11.93
N ASP A 105 -8.02 -22.11 10.69
CA ASP A 105 -7.03 -23.02 10.09
C ASP A 105 -5.61 -22.47 10.27
N MET A 106 -4.84 -23.09 11.16
CA MET A 106 -3.47 -22.70 11.47
C MET A 106 -2.49 -22.88 10.29
N VAL A 107 -2.77 -23.80 9.35
CA VAL A 107 -1.94 -23.99 8.16
C VAL A 107 -2.14 -22.83 7.20
N ILE A 108 -3.40 -22.40 6.99
CA ILE A 108 -3.73 -21.21 6.20
C ILE A 108 -3.14 -19.97 6.86
N LEU A 109 -3.31 -19.80 8.18
CA LEU A 109 -2.72 -18.69 8.93
C LEU A 109 -1.21 -18.58 8.71
N SER A 110 -0.49 -19.70 8.83
CA SER A 110 0.97 -19.74 8.66
C SER A 110 1.41 -19.34 7.25
N LYS A 111 0.67 -19.76 6.21
CA LYS A 111 0.94 -19.35 4.82
C LYS A 111 0.77 -17.85 4.63
N ILE A 112 -0.32 -17.28 5.17
CA ILE A 112 -0.61 -15.85 5.10
C ILE A 112 0.47 -15.06 5.84
N GLN A 113 0.79 -15.46 7.07
CA GLN A 113 1.83 -14.84 7.89
C GLN A 113 3.18 -14.79 7.18
N LYS A 114 3.62 -15.91 6.59
CA LYS A 114 4.88 -15.96 5.82
C LYS A 114 4.88 -14.94 4.68
N LYS A 115 3.79 -14.89 3.91
CA LYS A 115 3.65 -13.97 2.77
C LYS A 115 3.54 -12.50 3.18
N VAL A 116 2.86 -12.20 4.28
CA VAL A 116 2.80 -10.85 4.85
C VAL A 116 4.19 -10.39 5.28
N LEU A 117 4.98 -11.25 5.93
CA LEU A 117 6.36 -10.93 6.32
C LEU A 117 7.23 -10.70 5.08
N ASP A 118 7.19 -11.61 4.09
CA ASP A 118 7.93 -11.44 2.82
C ASP A 118 7.59 -10.10 2.13
N ALA A 119 6.31 -9.75 2.03
CA ALA A 119 5.85 -8.54 1.34
C ALA A 119 6.14 -7.23 2.08
N THR A 120 6.48 -7.30 3.37
CA THR A 120 6.82 -6.15 4.21
C THR A 120 8.33 -6.02 4.43
N GLY A 121 9.15 -6.85 3.77
CA GLY A 121 10.60 -6.88 3.92
C GLY A 121 11.08 -7.48 5.24
N LEU A 122 10.21 -8.22 5.94
CA LEU A 122 10.51 -8.88 7.20
C LEU A 122 10.92 -10.35 6.97
N ASN A 123 11.64 -10.93 7.93
CA ASN A 123 12.12 -12.31 7.82
C ASN A 123 10.97 -13.31 7.96
N SER A 124 10.55 -13.95 6.87
CA SER A 124 9.38 -14.85 6.90
C SER A 124 9.59 -16.18 7.60
N ASP A 125 10.81 -16.48 8.07
CA ASP A 125 11.09 -17.63 8.92
C ASP A 125 10.96 -17.31 10.42
N ASN A 126 10.75 -16.04 10.79
CA ASN A 126 10.48 -15.62 12.18
C ASN A 126 9.04 -15.07 12.33
N PRO A 127 8.05 -15.88 12.73
CA PRO A 127 6.67 -15.42 12.89
C PRO A 127 6.43 -14.54 14.13
N ASP A 128 7.40 -14.42 15.04
CA ASP A 128 7.29 -13.46 16.15
C ASP A 128 7.52 -12.04 15.60
N ILE A 129 6.43 -11.41 15.20
CA ILE A 129 6.41 -10.10 14.54
C ILE A 129 7.17 -9.01 15.31
N LYS A 130 7.16 -9.03 16.65
CA LYS A 130 7.87 -8.02 17.43
C LYS A 130 9.37 -8.16 17.34
N SER A 131 9.89 -9.38 17.57
CA SER A 131 11.32 -9.62 17.44
C SER A 131 11.76 -9.49 15.99
N ASN A 132 10.91 -9.86 15.03
CA ASN A 132 11.18 -9.68 13.61
C ASN A 132 11.37 -8.20 13.23
N ILE A 133 10.39 -7.34 13.53
CA ILE A 133 10.49 -5.89 13.28
C ILE A 133 11.72 -5.30 13.96
N THR A 134 11.95 -5.66 15.23
CA THR A 134 13.10 -5.17 16.00
C THR A 134 14.41 -5.54 15.32
N ASN A 135 14.60 -6.82 15.01
CA ASN A 135 15.83 -7.32 14.40
C ASN A 135 16.06 -6.75 13.01
N THR A 136 15.02 -6.60 12.19
CA THR A 136 15.14 -6.00 10.85
C THR A 136 15.59 -4.55 10.94
N ILE A 137 14.94 -3.72 11.77
CA ILE A 137 15.33 -2.31 11.91
C ILE A 137 16.75 -2.18 12.48
N GLU A 138 17.13 -3.02 13.45
CA GLU A 138 18.48 -3.03 14.00
C GLU A 138 19.52 -3.47 12.97
N SER A 139 19.21 -4.46 12.13
CA SER A 139 20.07 -4.90 11.02
C SER A 139 20.25 -3.77 10.01
N ASP A 140 19.16 -3.17 9.50
CA ASP A 140 19.21 -2.05 8.56
C ASP A 140 20.06 -0.90 9.09
N PHE A 141 19.94 -0.59 10.38
CA PHE A 141 20.72 0.47 11.00
C PHE A 141 22.20 0.09 11.16
N ASN A 142 22.51 -1.18 11.40
CA ASN A 142 23.89 -1.66 11.43
C ASN A 142 24.53 -1.59 10.05
N ASP A 143 23.82 -2.05 9.02
CA ASP A 143 24.27 -2.01 7.63
C ASP A 143 24.53 -0.56 7.19
N TYR A 144 23.60 0.35 7.49
CA TYR A 144 23.78 1.78 7.25
C TYR A 144 25.06 2.32 7.90
N LYS A 145 25.32 2.02 9.18
CA LYS A 145 26.57 2.47 9.85
C LYS A 145 27.83 1.91 9.21
N GLU A 146 27.81 0.67 8.72
CA GLU A 146 28.96 0.06 8.07
C GLU A 146 29.26 0.72 6.72
N GLU A 147 28.22 1.07 5.96
CA GLU A 147 28.33 1.83 4.72
C GLU A 147 28.88 3.25 4.98
N GLU A 148 28.38 3.94 6.00
CA GLU A 148 28.81 5.28 6.43
C GLU A 148 30.24 5.33 6.99
N ALA A 149 30.74 4.23 7.55
CA ALA A 149 32.12 4.15 8.07
C ALA A 149 33.17 4.19 6.94
N SER A 150 32.75 4.06 5.68
CA SER A 150 33.59 4.31 4.51
C SER A 150 33.74 5.82 4.28
N PRO A 151 34.96 6.36 4.05
CA PRO A 151 35.15 7.79 3.91
C PRO A 151 34.32 8.35 2.75
N LEU A 152 33.36 9.20 3.10
CA LEU A 152 32.55 9.93 2.14
C LEU A 152 33.43 10.92 1.36
N PRO A 153 33.19 11.13 0.06
CA PRO A 153 33.79 12.24 -0.65
C PRO A 153 33.38 13.56 0.00
N GLU A 154 34.33 14.49 0.12
CA GLU A 154 34.15 15.82 0.75
C GLU A 154 32.98 16.63 0.13
N ASP A 155 32.60 16.30 -1.11
CA ASP A 155 31.50 16.90 -1.89
C ASP A 155 30.37 15.90 -2.24
N GLY A 156 30.24 14.79 -1.49
CA GLY A 156 29.25 13.73 -1.76
C GLY A 156 27.80 14.14 -1.41
N PRO A 157 26.77 13.58 -2.11
CA PRO A 157 25.37 13.87 -1.78
C PRO A 157 25.02 13.43 -0.36
N HIS A 158 24.22 14.24 0.32
CA HIS A 158 23.72 14.01 1.68
C HIS A 158 22.98 12.68 1.81
N LEU A 159 23.13 12.03 2.97
CA LEU A 159 22.92 10.59 3.17
C LEU A 159 21.60 10.27 3.86
N SER A 160 20.56 11.04 3.58
CA SER A 160 19.25 10.73 4.12
C SER A 160 18.78 9.37 3.59
N ASN A 161 18.55 8.44 4.51
CA ASN A 161 18.14 7.08 4.27
C ASN A 161 16.86 6.81 5.07
N THR A 162 15.71 6.97 4.41
CA THR A 162 14.39 6.83 5.03
C THR A 162 13.60 5.73 4.36
N LEU A 163 12.90 4.93 5.15
CA LEU A 163 11.91 3.95 4.68
C LEU A 163 10.65 4.05 5.53
N TYR A 164 9.51 4.19 4.85
CA TYR A 164 8.19 3.98 5.37
C TYR A 164 7.61 2.72 4.73
N MET A 165 7.13 1.78 5.55
CA MET A 165 6.49 0.55 5.12
C MET A 165 5.16 0.40 5.85
N GLN A 166 4.08 0.29 5.11
CA GLN A 166 2.75 0.03 5.63
C GLN A 166 2.23 -1.28 5.06
N GLY A 167 1.70 -2.15 5.91
CA GLY A 167 0.98 -3.35 5.53
C GLY A 167 -0.42 -3.35 6.15
N SER A 168 -1.45 -3.62 5.34
CA SER A 168 -2.85 -3.46 5.73
C SER A 168 -3.76 -4.49 5.05
N ILE A 169 -4.91 -4.77 5.66
CA ILE A 169 -6.00 -5.53 5.04
C ILE A 169 -6.82 -4.55 4.20
N ASP A 170 -6.81 -4.71 2.88
CA ASP A 170 -7.57 -3.85 1.95
C ASP A 170 -8.99 -4.38 1.76
N PHE A 171 -9.14 -5.71 1.73
CA PHE A 171 -10.43 -6.37 1.56
C PHE A 171 -10.43 -7.76 2.20
N PHE A 172 -11.55 -8.14 2.81
CA PHE A 172 -11.80 -9.48 3.31
C PHE A 172 -13.29 -9.80 3.29
N ASN A 173 -13.67 -10.98 2.79
CA ASN A 173 -15.06 -11.45 2.77
C ASN A 173 -15.24 -12.90 3.27
N GLY A 174 -14.25 -13.45 3.96
CA GLY A 174 -14.23 -14.85 4.41
C GLY A 174 -13.67 -15.84 3.38
N LYS A 175 -13.74 -15.54 2.07
CA LYS A 175 -13.18 -16.40 0.99
C LYS A 175 -11.94 -15.81 0.35
N ILE A 176 -11.86 -14.48 0.27
CA ILE A 176 -10.72 -13.75 -0.27
C ILE A 176 -10.18 -12.85 0.84
N LEU A 177 -8.86 -12.80 0.95
CA LEU A 177 -8.14 -11.78 1.69
C LEU A 177 -7.23 -11.01 0.73
N CYS A 178 -7.41 -9.70 0.61
CA CYS A 178 -6.46 -8.82 -0.07
C CYS A 178 -5.62 -8.07 0.97
N TYR A 179 -4.33 -8.37 0.96
CA TYR A 179 -3.33 -7.66 1.76
C TYR A 179 -2.61 -6.64 0.88
N LYS A 180 -2.59 -5.38 1.30
CA LYS A 180 -1.97 -4.26 0.59
C LYS A 180 -0.73 -3.82 1.34
N THR A 181 0.39 -3.67 0.65
CA THR A 181 1.54 -2.94 1.17
C THR A 181 1.78 -1.65 0.41
N TYR A 182 2.21 -0.64 1.14
CA TYR A 182 2.71 0.62 0.59
C TYR A 182 4.10 0.85 1.12
N MET A 183 5.03 1.18 0.23
CA MET A 183 6.39 1.53 0.60
C MET A 183 6.73 2.90 0.02
N GLU A 184 7.42 3.70 0.82
CA GLU A 184 8.09 4.92 0.39
C GLU A 184 9.52 4.90 0.93
N ALA A 185 10.50 5.11 0.07
CA ALA A 185 11.91 5.10 0.45
C ALA A 185 12.67 6.26 -0.20
N TYR A 186 13.68 6.74 0.50
CA TYR A 186 14.68 7.66 -0.02
C TYR A 186 16.05 7.18 0.46
N THR A 187 17.01 7.09 -0.44
CA THR A 187 18.37 6.62 -0.16
C THR A 187 19.40 7.56 -0.79
N GLY A 188 19.09 8.86 -0.83
CA GLY A 188 19.82 9.85 -1.60
C GLY A 188 19.39 9.95 -3.07
N GLY A 189 19.92 10.95 -3.79
CA GLY A 189 19.63 11.20 -5.19
C GLY A 189 18.50 12.23 -5.44
N ALA A 190 18.02 12.30 -6.69
CA ALA A 190 17.11 13.37 -7.14
C ALA A 190 15.69 13.30 -6.54
N HIS A 191 15.20 12.11 -6.22
CA HIS A 191 13.89 11.88 -5.62
C HIS A 191 13.83 10.52 -4.90
N GLY A 192 12.82 10.34 -4.05
CA GLY A 192 12.50 9.04 -3.46
C GLY A 192 11.82 8.09 -4.44
N TYR A 193 11.43 6.92 -3.94
CA TYR A 193 10.65 5.93 -4.65
C TYR A 193 9.46 5.53 -3.79
N ASN A 194 8.32 5.27 -4.41
CA ASN A 194 7.20 4.68 -3.74
C ASN A 194 6.56 3.58 -4.59
N SER A 195 5.90 2.65 -3.91
CA SER A 195 5.20 1.55 -4.55
C SER A 195 4.02 1.06 -3.72
N TYR A 196 3.03 0.54 -4.41
CA TYR A 196 2.03 -0.35 -3.83
C TYR A 196 2.34 -1.78 -4.26
N ASN A 197 2.08 -2.73 -3.38
CA ASN A 197 1.99 -4.14 -3.72
C ASN A 197 0.72 -4.74 -3.13
N TYR A 198 0.29 -5.86 -3.70
CA TYR A 198 -0.89 -6.59 -3.26
C TYR A 198 -0.58 -8.08 -3.19
N ILE A 199 -1.15 -8.75 -2.20
CA ILE A 199 -1.26 -10.21 -2.16
C ILE A 199 -2.73 -10.54 -2.00
N VAL A 200 -3.26 -11.31 -2.94
CA VAL A 200 -4.64 -11.81 -2.89
C VAL A 200 -4.58 -13.27 -2.49
N PHE A 201 -5.18 -13.63 -1.36
CA PHE A 201 -5.23 -15.00 -0.87
C PHE A 201 -6.61 -15.62 -1.12
N ASP A 202 -6.59 -16.88 -1.53
CA ASP A 202 -7.73 -17.79 -1.45
C ASP A 202 -7.78 -18.35 -0.02
N MET A 203 -8.80 -17.97 0.75
CA MET A 203 -8.95 -18.37 2.16
C MET A 203 -9.45 -19.81 2.32
N THR A 204 -9.72 -20.53 1.22
CA THR A 204 -10.06 -21.96 1.26
C THR A 204 -8.83 -22.85 1.50
N ASP A 205 -7.65 -22.43 1.04
CA ASP A 205 -6.40 -23.20 1.16
C ASP A 205 -5.15 -22.37 1.50
N GLY A 206 -5.28 -21.04 1.58
CA GLY A 206 -4.21 -20.09 1.86
C GLY A 206 -3.24 -19.87 0.70
N SER A 207 -3.61 -20.26 -0.53
CA SER A 207 -2.82 -19.99 -1.74
C SER A 207 -2.93 -18.54 -2.18
N VAL A 208 -1.91 -18.06 -2.91
CA VAL A 208 -1.93 -16.72 -3.53
C VAL A 208 -2.56 -16.84 -4.91
N ILE A 209 -3.54 -15.98 -5.19
CA ILE A 209 -4.20 -15.87 -6.49
C ILE A 209 -3.34 -14.98 -7.39
N SER A 210 -2.98 -15.49 -8.56
CA SER A 210 -2.35 -14.73 -9.65
C SER A 210 -3.37 -14.29 -10.69
N ALA A 211 -3.00 -13.34 -11.55
CA ALA A 211 -3.84 -12.95 -12.69
C ALA A 211 -4.14 -14.15 -13.61
N SER A 212 -3.16 -15.05 -13.76
CA SER A 212 -3.32 -16.27 -14.55
C SER A 212 -4.31 -17.27 -13.97
N ASP A 213 -4.64 -17.18 -12.67
CA ASP A 213 -5.69 -18.00 -12.05
C ASP A 213 -7.09 -17.44 -12.36
N ILE A 214 -7.21 -16.12 -12.52
CA ILE A 214 -8.48 -15.41 -12.69
C ILE A 214 -8.97 -15.43 -14.14
N PHE A 215 -8.06 -15.27 -15.11
CA PHE A 215 -8.44 -15.02 -16.51
C PHE A 215 -8.25 -16.24 -17.42
N ASN A 216 -9.19 -16.45 -18.34
CA ASN A 216 -9.11 -17.43 -19.43
C ASN A 216 -7.98 -17.08 -20.42
N GLU A 217 -7.47 -18.04 -21.17
CA GLU A 217 -6.55 -17.74 -22.28
C GLU A 217 -7.19 -16.79 -23.30
N GLY A 218 -6.40 -15.90 -23.89
CA GLY A 218 -6.87 -14.96 -24.92
C GLY A 218 -7.56 -13.69 -24.42
N TYR A 219 -7.69 -13.49 -23.09
CA TYR A 219 -8.28 -12.28 -22.51
C TYR A 219 -7.53 -10.98 -22.82
N LYS A 220 -6.21 -11.07 -23.07
CA LYS A 220 -5.28 -9.93 -23.09
C LYS A 220 -5.80 -8.77 -23.94
N ASN A 221 -6.12 -9.00 -25.20
CA ASN A 221 -6.53 -7.93 -26.11
C ASN A 221 -7.83 -7.22 -25.67
N GLY A 222 -8.80 -7.97 -25.16
CA GLY A 222 -10.06 -7.41 -24.67
C GLY A 222 -9.85 -6.59 -23.42
N LEU A 223 -9.07 -7.12 -22.47
CA LEU A 223 -8.77 -6.44 -21.23
C LEU A 223 -7.87 -5.20 -21.44
N SER A 224 -6.88 -5.24 -22.33
CA SER A 224 -6.02 -4.09 -22.62
C SER A 224 -6.81 -2.87 -23.08
N LYS A 225 -7.85 -3.07 -23.90
CA LYS A 225 -8.73 -1.97 -24.32
C LYS A 225 -9.50 -1.37 -23.14
N ILE A 226 -10.04 -2.21 -22.26
CA ILE A 226 -10.74 -1.77 -21.05
C ILE A 226 -9.78 -1.01 -20.12
N LEU A 227 -8.57 -1.53 -19.92
CA LEU A 227 -7.54 -0.91 -19.08
C LEU A 227 -7.14 0.46 -19.61
N ARG A 228 -6.93 0.60 -20.92
CA ARG A 228 -6.63 1.87 -21.58
C ARG A 228 -7.72 2.92 -21.36
N ASP A 229 -8.97 2.56 -21.66
CA ASP A 229 -10.10 3.50 -21.56
C ASP A 229 -10.31 3.93 -20.10
N ARG A 230 -10.11 3.02 -19.14
CA ARG A 230 -10.18 3.31 -17.71
C ARG A 230 -8.97 4.08 -17.20
N ALA A 231 -7.75 3.83 -17.68
CA ALA A 231 -6.55 4.59 -17.33
C ALA A 231 -6.75 6.06 -17.69
N LYS A 232 -7.21 6.31 -18.92
CA LYS A 232 -7.51 7.65 -19.42
C LYS A 232 -8.56 8.36 -18.56
N THR A 233 -9.65 7.67 -18.24
CA THR A 233 -10.76 8.24 -17.45
C THR A 233 -10.35 8.51 -16.00
N THR A 234 -9.67 7.55 -15.35
CA THR A 234 -9.34 7.61 -13.92
C THR A 234 -8.29 8.67 -13.62
N ASN A 235 -7.31 8.85 -14.52
CA ASN A 235 -6.24 9.83 -14.35
C ASN A 235 -6.56 11.18 -15.04
N ASN A 236 -7.75 11.31 -15.63
CA ASN A 236 -8.17 12.50 -16.39
C ASN A 236 -7.16 12.90 -17.47
N TRP A 237 -6.57 11.91 -18.14
CA TRP A 237 -5.64 12.14 -19.24
C TRP A 237 -6.38 12.41 -20.55
N SER A 238 -5.87 13.37 -21.31
CA SER A 238 -6.21 13.51 -22.71
C SER A 238 -5.67 12.34 -23.52
N GLU A 239 -6.13 12.22 -24.77
CA GLU A 239 -5.57 11.23 -25.70
C GLU A 239 -4.09 11.48 -25.99
N GLU A 240 -3.70 12.75 -26.07
CA GLU A 240 -2.32 13.16 -26.31
C GLU A 240 -1.41 12.82 -25.12
N GLU A 241 -1.87 13.08 -23.90
CA GLU A 241 -1.15 12.68 -22.67
C GLU A 241 -1.00 11.17 -22.57
N LEU A 242 -2.07 10.40 -22.80
CA LEU A 242 -2.02 8.93 -22.77
C LEU A 242 -0.96 8.39 -23.75
N ILE A 243 -0.97 8.85 -25.00
CA ILE A 243 -0.01 8.44 -26.04
C ILE A 243 1.40 8.94 -25.71
N SER A 244 1.54 10.08 -25.04
CA SER A 244 2.84 10.61 -24.63
C SER A 244 3.42 9.90 -23.41
N TYR A 245 2.57 9.36 -22.53
CA TYR A 245 3.01 8.70 -21.30
C TYR A 245 3.26 7.21 -21.49
N ILE A 246 2.46 6.54 -22.32
CA ILE A 246 2.52 5.09 -22.51
C ILE A 246 2.98 4.79 -23.93
N ASP A 247 4.10 4.06 -24.08
CA ASP A 247 4.67 3.73 -25.40
C ASP A 247 3.69 2.91 -26.27
N SER A 248 2.96 1.96 -25.66
CA SER A 248 1.94 1.12 -26.30
C SER A 248 0.61 1.17 -25.53
N PRO A 249 -0.17 2.26 -25.63
CA PRO A 249 -1.39 2.42 -24.83
C PRO A 249 -2.49 1.41 -25.18
N ASP A 250 -2.43 0.79 -26.36
CA ASP A 250 -3.36 -0.27 -26.79
C ASP A 250 -2.95 -1.68 -26.31
N GLU A 251 -1.76 -1.81 -25.71
CA GLU A 251 -1.17 -3.08 -25.26
C GLU A 251 -0.93 -3.11 -23.74
N ILE A 252 -1.64 -2.27 -22.98
CA ILE A 252 -1.55 -2.28 -21.50
C ILE A 252 -1.94 -3.67 -21.01
N GLU A 253 -0.99 -4.40 -20.44
CA GLU A 253 -1.26 -5.72 -19.86
C GLU A 253 -1.85 -5.58 -18.46
N ALA A 254 -2.64 -6.58 -18.02
CA ALA A 254 -3.03 -6.70 -16.62
C ALA A 254 -1.79 -6.76 -15.74
N SER A 255 -1.73 -5.90 -14.72
CA SER A 255 -0.66 -5.96 -13.73
C SER A 255 -0.77 -7.23 -12.88
N ASP A 256 0.35 -7.87 -12.58
CA ASP A 256 0.42 -8.91 -11.55
C ASP A 256 0.19 -8.35 -10.14
N ILE A 257 0.24 -7.03 -9.97
CA ILE A 257 -0.10 -6.32 -8.73
C ILE A 257 -1.56 -5.88 -8.83
N PHE A 258 -2.45 -6.60 -8.16
CA PHE A 258 -3.87 -6.27 -8.15
C PHE A 258 -4.54 -6.56 -6.80
N GLY A 259 -5.55 -5.75 -6.48
CA GLY A 259 -6.48 -6.00 -5.37
C GLY A 259 -7.85 -6.41 -5.89
N ILE A 260 -8.62 -7.11 -5.06
CA ILE A 260 -10.01 -7.47 -5.33
C ILE A 260 -10.91 -6.79 -4.29
N SER A 261 -12.00 -6.17 -4.75
CA SER A 261 -13.09 -5.65 -3.91
C SER A 261 -14.36 -6.47 -4.12
N ASN A 262 -15.46 -6.04 -3.51
CA ASN A 262 -16.78 -6.67 -3.69
C ASN A 262 -17.27 -6.71 -5.14
N ASP A 263 -16.82 -5.81 -6.01
CA ASP A 263 -17.41 -5.57 -7.33
C ASP A 263 -16.37 -5.36 -8.43
N SER A 264 -15.09 -5.28 -8.10
CA SER A 264 -14.03 -4.95 -9.05
C SER A 264 -12.70 -5.63 -8.75
N ILE A 265 -11.87 -5.69 -9.78
CA ILE A 265 -10.42 -5.92 -9.66
C ILE A 265 -9.71 -4.59 -9.93
N THR A 266 -8.74 -4.22 -9.08
CA THR A 266 -7.95 -3.00 -9.24
C THR A 266 -6.51 -3.37 -9.57
N PHE A 267 -6.09 -3.11 -10.80
CA PHE A 267 -4.71 -3.29 -11.24
C PHE A 267 -3.87 -2.07 -10.87
N VAL A 268 -2.66 -2.32 -10.38
CA VAL A 268 -1.75 -1.28 -9.90
C VAL A 268 -0.48 -1.28 -10.74
N TYR A 269 -0.14 -0.10 -11.25
CA TYR A 269 1.07 0.14 -12.02
C TYR A 269 1.91 1.16 -11.25
N ASN A 270 2.97 0.67 -10.61
CA ASN A 270 3.93 1.50 -9.89
C ASN A 270 4.64 2.48 -10.85
N PRO A 271 5.35 3.52 -10.34
CA PRO A 271 6.01 4.48 -11.23
C PRO A 271 6.95 3.76 -12.19
N TYR A 272 7.01 4.23 -13.44
CA TYR A 272 7.73 3.59 -14.57
C TYR A 272 7.10 2.32 -15.16
N ALA A 273 6.03 1.76 -14.59
CA ALA A 273 5.44 0.53 -15.12
C ALA A 273 4.75 0.73 -16.48
N ILE A 274 3.99 1.83 -16.64
CA ILE A 274 3.31 2.15 -17.91
C ILE A 274 3.59 3.58 -18.38
N GLY A 275 4.34 4.39 -17.62
CA GLY A 275 4.68 5.75 -17.99
C GLY A 275 5.71 6.39 -17.06
N PRO A 276 6.12 7.65 -17.32
CA PRO A 276 7.21 8.29 -16.58
C PRO A 276 6.87 8.48 -15.10
N TYR A 277 7.89 8.64 -14.24
CA TYR A 277 7.69 8.83 -12.79
C TYR A 277 6.66 9.90 -12.42
N SER A 278 6.56 10.97 -13.21
CA SER A 278 5.63 12.08 -13.01
C SER A 278 4.16 11.68 -13.06
N THR A 279 3.81 10.53 -13.66
CA THR A 279 2.43 10.01 -13.61
C THR A 279 2.08 9.42 -12.25
N GLY A 280 3.08 9.17 -11.40
CA GLY A 280 2.91 8.48 -10.12
C GLY A 280 2.44 7.04 -10.29
N ILE A 281 1.81 6.51 -9.24
CA ILE A 281 1.20 5.17 -9.24
C ILE A 281 -0.18 5.26 -9.91
N VAL A 282 -0.38 4.47 -10.95
CA VAL A 282 -1.65 4.39 -11.68
C VAL A 282 -2.45 3.19 -11.16
N LYS A 283 -3.66 3.43 -10.69
CA LYS A 283 -4.61 2.38 -10.26
C LYS A 283 -5.79 2.34 -11.24
N ILE A 284 -6.07 1.16 -11.80
CA ILE A 284 -7.15 0.95 -12.77
C ILE A 284 -8.12 -0.08 -12.20
N SER A 285 -9.25 0.40 -11.68
CA SER A 285 -10.33 -0.46 -11.18
C SER A 285 -11.28 -0.84 -12.32
N VAL A 286 -11.50 -2.14 -12.50
CA VAL A 286 -12.36 -2.73 -13.53
C VAL A 286 -13.47 -3.54 -12.85
N PRO A 287 -14.76 -3.15 -12.99
CA PRO A 287 -15.88 -3.91 -12.48
C PRO A 287 -15.94 -5.32 -13.08
N PHE A 288 -16.32 -6.31 -12.27
CA PHE A 288 -16.42 -7.69 -12.74
C PHE A 288 -17.38 -7.87 -13.91
N ASP A 289 -18.45 -7.08 -13.97
CA ASP A 289 -19.42 -7.10 -15.07
C ASP A 289 -18.80 -6.77 -16.44
N GLU A 290 -17.75 -5.94 -16.48
CA GLU A 290 -17.05 -5.57 -17.73
C GLU A 290 -16.05 -6.63 -18.19
N ILE A 291 -15.65 -7.54 -17.30
CA ILE A 291 -14.63 -8.56 -17.58
C ILE A 291 -15.17 -9.97 -17.42
N LYS A 292 -16.48 -10.14 -17.19
CA LYS A 292 -17.11 -11.44 -16.91
C LYS A 292 -16.83 -12.48 -17.99
N GLU A 293 -16.75 -12.08 -19.25
CA GLU A 293 -16.41 -12.97 -20.38
C GLU A 293 -14.95 -13.46 -20.37
N PHE A 294 -14.07 -12.77 -19.65
CA PHE A 294 -12.65 -13.12 -19.53
C PHE A 294 -12.34 -14.00 -18.32
N LEU A 295 -13.26 -14.15 -17.36
CA LEU A 295 -13.02 -14.86 -16.11
C LEU A 295 -13.12 -16.38 -16.28
N LYS A 296 -12.27 -17.13 -15.59
CA LYS A 296 -12.38 -18.60 -15.53
C LYS A 296 -13.56 -19.02 -14.66
N ASP A 297 -14.37 -19.94 -15.17
CA ASP A 297 -15.56 -20.48 -14.49
C ASP A 297 -15.24 -21.04 -13.09
N ASP A 298 -14.07 -21.67 -12.93
CA ASP A 298 -13.65 -22.30 -11.68
C ASP A 298 -13.17 -21.30 -10.62
N LYS A 299 -12.95 -20.02 -10.94
CA LYS A 299 -12.62 -18.98 -9.94
C LYS A 299 -13.76 -18.01 -9.66
N VAL A 300 -14.81 -17.99 -10.48
CA VAL A 300 -16.04 -17.23 -10.22
C VAL A 300 -16.63 -17.53 -8.84
N HIS A 301 -16.49 -18.77 -8.32
CA HIS A 301 -17.07 -19.14 -7.01
C HIS A 301 -16.36 -18.51 -5.79
N ILE A 302 -15.13 -18.03 -5.97
CA ILE A 302 -14.33 -17.36 -4.94
C ILE A 302 -14.46 -15.84 -5.09
N LEU A 303 -14.54 -15.35 -6.33
CA LEU A 303 -14.81 -13.95 -6.63
C LEU A 303 -16.20 -13.54 -6.13
N PRO A 304 -16.37 -12.29 -5.67
CA PRO A 304 -17.65 -11.78 -5.19
C PRO A 304 -18.54 -11.37 -6.38
N ILE A 305 -18.89 -12.33 -7.24
CA ILE A 305 -19.72 -12.11 -8.43
C ILE A 305 -21.10 -12.74 -8.17
N GLU A 306 -22.16 -11.93 -8.29
CA GLU A 306 -23.55 -12.40 -8.24
C GLU A 306 -24.03 -13.03 -9.56
#